data_AF-A0A922CIW0-F1
#
_entry.id   AF-A0A922CIW0-F1
#
_cell.length_a   1.000
_cell.length_b   1.000
_cell.length_c   1.000
_cell.angle_alpha   90.00
_cell.angle_beta   90.00
_cell.angle_gamma   90.00
#
_symmetry.space_group_name_H-M   'P 1'
#
loop_
_entity.id
_entity.type
_entity.pdbx_description
1 polymer ?
#
loop_
_entity_poly.entity_id
_entity_poly.type
_entity_poly.pdbx_seq_one_letter_code
_entity_poly.pdbx_strand_id
1 'polypeptide(L)'
;MFRCVLAFLFVTVCMSQHPFDYYHVLHLPHEPPLYPVLASAPPTRFSCEGRPRGYYADVDAGCQAYHFCWRQHLVSTDLCSNGTLFNEQFQVCDHFYNVRCGSPLEDL
;
A
#
# COMPACT_ATOMS: atom_id res chain seq x y z
N MET A 1 6.10 -4.10 33.73
CA MET A 1 6.28 -5.30 34.58
C MET A 1 7.05 -6.33 33.78
N PHE A 2 8.34 -6.54 34.07
CA PHE A 2 9.17 -7.53 33.36
C PHE A 2 8.85 -8.93 33.89
N ARG A 3 8.44 -9.87 33.02
CA ARG A 3 8.35 -11.30 33.37
C ARG A 3 9.63 -12.00 32.89
N CYS A 4 10.57 -12.22 33.79
CA CYS A 4 11.75 -13.04 33.53
C CYS A 4 11.36 -14.52 33.56
N VAL A 5 11.59 -15.24 32.46
CA VAL A 5 11.42 -16.70 32.42
C VAL A 5 12.78 -17.34 32.66
N LEU A 6 12.86 -18.25 33.64
CA LEU A 6 14.04 -19.09 33.88
C LEU A 6 14.20 -20.08 32.72
N ALA A 7 15.05 -19.77 31.74
CA ALA A 7 15.54 -20.75 30.79
C ALA A 7 16.62 -21.60 31.48
N PHE A 8 16.55 -22.93 31.30
CA PHE A 8 17.26 -23.96 32.08
C PHE A 8 18.80 -23.99 31.98
N LEU A 9 19.47 -22.94 31.50
CA LEU A 9 20.93 -22.84 31.46
C LEU A 9 21.37 -21.38 31.70
N PHE A 10 21.61 -21.01 32.97
CA PHE A 10 22.36 -19.87 33.55
C PHE A 10 22.46 -18.48 32.87
N VAL A 11 21.80 -18.24 31.75
CA VAL A 11 21.71 -16.93 31.12
C VAL A 11 20.35 -16.37 31.47
N THR A 12 20.32 -15.34 32.30
CA THR A 12 19.14 -14.51 32.53
C THR A 12 18.79 -13.81 31.23
N VAL A 13 17.97 -14.48 30.40
CA VAL A 13 17.41 -13.87 29.20
C VAL A 13 16.25 -12.97 29.64
N CYS A 14 16.54 -11.68 29.83
CA CYS A 14 15.52 -10.66 30.00
C CYS A 14 14.91 -10.37 28.63
N MET A 15 13.88 -11.12 28.24
CA MET A 15 13.11 -10.78 27.04
C MET A 15 12.39 -9.47 27.33
N SER A 16 12.90 -8.37 26.77
CA SER A 16 12.21 -7.09 26.77
C SER A 16 10.91 -7.28 25.99
N GLN A 17 9.80 -7.46 26.68
CA GLN A 17 8.45 -7.46 26.13
C GLN A 17 8.10 -6.02 25.68
N HIS A 18 8.84 -5.48 24.71
CA HIS A 18 8.31 -4.39 23.92
C HIS A 18 7.24 -5.00 23.00
N PRO A 19 6.02 -4.45 22.97
CA PRO A 19 5.08 -4.80 21.91
C PRO A 19 5.82 -4.55 20.59
N PHE A 20 5.89 -5.57 19.73
CA PHE A 20 6.53 -5.46 18.43
C PHE A 20 5.74 -4.43 17.64
N ASP A 21 6.28 -3.22 17.49
CA ASP A 21 5.61 -2.14 16.77
C ASP A 21 5.74 -2.40 15.28
N TYR A 22 4.69 -3.00 14.70
CA TYR A 22 4.60 -3.29 13.29
C TYR A 22 4.70 -2.03 12.41
N TYR A 23 4.23 -0.87 12.89
CA TYR A 23 4.33 0.38 12.15
C TYR A 23 5.77 0.93 12.13
N HIS A 24 6.55 0.66 13.18
CA HIS A 24 7.96 1.05 13.23
C HIS A 24 8.81 0.28 12.21
N VAL A 25 8.55 -1.02 12.01
CA VAL A 25 9.30 -1.81 11.01
C VAL A 25 8.95 -1.42 9.58
N LEU A 26 7.76 -0.89 9.33
CA LEU A 26 7.31 -0.49 8.01
C LEU A 26 8.13 0.66 7.37
N HIS A 27 8.75 1.50 8.21
CA HIS A 27 9.62 2.59 7.76
C HIS A 27 11.04 2.13 7.41
N LEU A 28 11.39 0.86 7.71
CA LEU A 28 12.68 0.30 7.36
C LEU A 28 12.72 -0.10 5.87
N PRO A 29 13.91 -0.13 5.25
CA PRO A 29 14.07 -0.70 3.92
C PRO A 29 13.65 -2.17 3.91
N HIS A 30 12.77 -2.54 2.98
CA HIS A 30 12.38 -3.92 2.74
C HIS A 30 12.94 -4.38 1.41
N GLU A 31 13.46 -5.61 1.40
CA GLU A 31 13.94 -6.29 0.19
C GLU A 31 13.22 -7.64 0.08
N PRO A 32 12.28 -7.81 -0.89
CA PRO A 32 11.83 -6.83 -1.89
C PRO A 32 10.97 -5.70 -1.29
N PRO A 33 10.78 -4.57 -2.02
CA PRO A 33 9.89 -3.49 -1.60
C PRO A 33 8.46 -4.01 -1.35
N LEU A 34 7.79 -3.45 -0.34
CA LEU A 34 6.41 -3.81 0.00
C LEU A 34 5.35 -3.22 -0.95
N TYR A 35 5.78 -2.37 -1.88
CA TYR A 35 4.95 -1.66 -2.84
C TYR A 35 5.69 -1.54 -4.18
N PRO A 36 4.98 -1.41 -5.32
CA PRO A 36 5.60 -1.21 -6.63
C PRO A 36 6.41 0.08 -6.72
N VAL A 37 7.52 0.03 -7.46
CA VAL A 37 8.42 1.16 -7.69
C VAL A 37 8.55 1.37 -9.21
N LEU A 38 7.45 1.75 -9.83
CA LEU A 38 7.33 1.90 -11.28
C LEU A 38 7.97 3.23 -11.73
N ALA A 39 8.82 3.18 -12.75
CA ALA A 39 9.37 4.37 -13.39
C ALA A 39 8.38 5.03 -14.38
N SER A 40 7.43 4.25 -14.89
CA SER A 40 6.38 4.65 -15.83
C SER A 40 5.20 3.69 -15.71
N ALA A 41 3.98 4.17 -15.99
CA ALA A 41 2.80 3.32 -15.96
C ALA A 41 2.91 2.18 -17.00
N PRO A 42 2.82 0.90 -16.59
CA PRO A 42 2.86 -0.22 -17.51
C PRO A 42 1.56 -0.29 -18.31
N PRO A 43 1.56 -0.96 -19.48
CA PRO A 43 0.31 -1.31 -20.15
C PRO A 43 -0.47 -2.33 -19.31
N THR A 44 -1.73 -2.03 -19.03
CA THR A 44 -2.63 -2.87 -18.23
C THR A 44 -3.95 -3.10 -18.96
N ARG A 45 -4.85 -3.91 -18.36
CA ARG A 45 -6.20 -4.13 -18.90
C ARG A 45 -7.22 -3.08 -18.46
N PHE A 46 -6.76 -1.97 -17.87
CA PHE A 46 -7.65 -0.92 -17.39
C PHE A 46 -8.48 -0.30 -18.53
N SER A 47 -9.77 -0.06 -18.27
CA SER A 47 -10.68 0.60 -19.20
C SER A 47 -11.64 1.53 -18.47
N CYS A 48 -11.94 2.67 -19.12
CA CYS A 48 -12.97 3.63 -18.70
C CYS A 48 -14.39 3.24 -19.13
N GLU A 49 -14.56 2.13 -19.84
CA GLU A 49 -15.86 1.63 -20.27
C GLU A 49 -16.76 1.32 -19.05
N GLY A 50 -17.99 1.82 -19.08
CA GLY A 50 -18.93 1.66 -17.96
C GLY A 50 -18.60 2.47 -16.70
N ARG A 51 -17.52 3.27 -16.71
CA ARG A 51 -17.11 4.11 -15.57
C ARG A 51 -17.60 5.55 -15.75
N PRO A 52 -18.16 6.19 -14.69
CA PRO A 52 -18.47 7.62 -14.73
C PRO A 52 -17.19 8.48 -14.79
N ARG A 53 -17.34 9.81 -14.73
CA ARG A 53 -16.19 10.69 -14.52
C ARG A 53 -15.55 10.35 -13.17
N GLY A 54 -14.25 10.14 -13.14
CA GLY A 54 -13.51 9.98 -11.89
C GLY A 54 -12.06 9.58 -12.10
N TYR A 55 -11.33 9.54 -11.00
CA TYR A 55 -10.03 8.90 -10.94
C TYR A 55 -10.20 7.47 -10.42
N TYR A 56 -9.50 6.53 -11.05
CA TYR A 56 -9.63 5.10 -10.80
C TYR A 56 -8.27 4.48 -10.58
N ALA A 57 -8.15 3.59 -9.60
CA ALA A 57 -6.93 2.86 -9.32
C ALA A 57 -6.68 1.80 -10.40
N ASP A 58 -5.43 1.68 -10.84
CA ASP A 58 -4.99 0.56 -11.67
C ASP A 58 -4.54 -0.61 -10.81
N VAL A 59 -5.42 -1.59 -10.62
CA VAL A 59 -5.14 -2.78 -9.82
C VAL A 59 -4.02 -3.63 -10.43
N ASP A 60 -3.86 -3.63 -11.75
CA ASP A 60 -2.83 -4.41 -12.44
C ASP A 60 -1.44 -3.79 -12.27
N ALA A 61 -1.39 -2.46 -12.11
CA ALA A 61 -0.16 -1.74 -11.73
C ALA A 61 0.05 -1.66 -10.21
N GLY A 62 -0.66 -2.49 -9.43
CA GLY A 62 -0.58 -2.51 -7.96
C GLY A 62 -1.00 -1.20 -7.31
N CYS A 63 -1.89 -0.45 -7.96
CA CYS A 63 -2.43 0.85 -7.54
C CYS A 63 -1.41 1.98 -7.42
N GLN A 64 -0.17 1.80 -7.87
CA GLN A 64 0.75 2.95 -8.01
C GLN A 64 0.36 3.80 -9.22
N ALA A 65 -0.19 3.20 -10.28
CA ALA A 65 -0.82 3.93 -11.37
C ALA A 65 -2.31 4.18 -11.08
N TYR A 66 -2.79 5.31 -11.57
CA TYR A 66 -4.21 5.65 -11.59
C TYR A 66 -4.57 6.38 -12.88
N HIS A 67 -5.86 6.38 -13.19
CA HIS A 67 -6.37 6.86 -14.47
C HIS A 67 -7.49 7.86 -14.26
N PHE A 68 -7.48 8.94 -15.03
CA PHE A 68 -8.62 9.84 -15.11
C PHE A 68 -9.52 9.48 -16.29
N CYS A 69 -10.80 9.19 -16.01
CA CYS A 69 -11.81 8.92 -17.03
C CYS A 69 -12.76 10.10 -17.21
N TRP A 70 -13.10 10.40 -18.47
CA TRP A 70 -14.13 11.38 -18.83
C TRP A 70 -14.88 10.92 -20.07
N ARG A 71 -16.21 10.93 -20.02
CA ARG A 71 -17.07 10.44 -21.11
C ARG A 71 -16.68 9.01 -21.58
N GLN A 72 -16.34 8.13 -20.64
CA GLN A 72 -15.89 6.75 -20.90
C GLN A 72 -14.58 6.65 -21.71
N HIS A 73 -13.82 7.74 -21.81
CA HIS A 73 -12.49 7.77 -22.42
C HIS A 73 -11.41 8.00 -21.36
N LEU A 74 -10.25 7.36 -21.56
CA LEU A 74 -9.05 7.59 -20.78
C LEU A 74 -8.48 8.97 -21.13
N VAL A 75 -8.35 9.85 -20.14
CA VAL A 75 -7.84 11.21 -20.31
C VAL A 75 -6.38 11.31 -19.89
N SER A 76 -6.05 10.75 -18.73
CA SER A 76 -4.66 10.70 -18.23
C SER A 76 -4.38 9.39 -17.51
N THR A 77 -3.11 9.05 -17.46
CA THR A 77 -2.56 7.97 -16.63
C THR A 77 -1.36 8.54 -15.90
N ASP A 78 -1.39 8.44 -14.59
CA ASP A 78 -0.43 9.09 -13.71
C ASP A 78 0.07 8.08 -12.67
N LEU A 79 1.26 8.33 -12.13
CA LEU A 79 1.86 7.51 -11.08
C LEU A 79 1.92 8.27 -9.77
N CYS A 80 1.55 7.60 -8.69
CA CYS A 80 1.88 8.01 -7.34
C CYS A 80 3.40 7.89 -7.10
N SER A 81 3.94 8.74 -6.23
CA SER A 81 5.36 8.72 -5.86
C SER A 81 5.72 7.44 -5.09
N ASN A 82 7.02 7.10 -5.09
CA ASN A 82 7.53 5.94 -4.36
C ASN A 82 7.11 5.98 -2.88
N GLY A 83 6.48 4.92 -2.40
CA GLY A 83 5.95 4.79 -1.04
C GLY A 83 4.47 5.09 -0.92
N THR A 84 3.81 5.49 -2.02
CA THR A 84 2.38 5.82 -2.05
C THR A 84 1.65 5.06 -3.14
N LEU A 85 0.38 4.79 -2.90
CA LEU A 85 -0.56 4.15 -3.83
C LEU A 85 -1.82 5.01 -3.92
N PHE A 86 -2.53 4.91 -5.03
CA PHE A 86 -3.75 5.66 -5.24
C PHE A 86 -4.90 5.07 -4.40
N ASN A 87 -5.37 5.85 -3.44
CA ASN A 87 -6.55 5.55 -2.66
C ASN A 87 -7.79 6.06 -3.43
N GLU A 88 -8.49 5.16 -4.12
CA GLU A 88 -9.66 5.53 -4.93
C GLU A 88 -10.82 6.08 -4.07
N GLN A 89 -10.96 5.65 -2.81
CA GLN A 89 -12.01 6.16 -1.92
C GLN A 89 -11.79 7.63 -1.56
N PHE A 90 -10.55 8.01 -1.22
CA PHE A 90 -10.20 9.38 -0.84
C PHE A 90 -9.67 10.23 -2.01
N GLN A 91 -9.52 9.63 -3.20
CA GLN A 91 -9.03 10.27 -4.42
C GLN A 91 -7.66 10.94 -4.24
N VAL A 92 -6.75 10.28 -3.51
CA VAL A 92 -5.40 10.80 -3.17
C VAL A 92 -4.37 9.68 -3.19
N CYS A 93 -3.11 10.00 -3.50
CA CYS A 93 -1.99 9.09 -3.24
C CYS A 93 -1.71 9.07 -1.73
N ASP A 94 -2.01 7.95 -1.08
CA ASP A 94 -1.76 7.73 0.34
C ASP A 94 -0.62 6.71 0.51
N HIS A 95 -0.06 6.62 1.70
CA HIS A 95 0.95 5.63 2.01
C HIS A 95 0.46 4.22 1.69
N PHE A 96 1.34 3.38 1.13
CA PHE A 96 0.98 2.06 0.62
C PHE A 96 0.27 1.16 1.63
N TYR A 97 0.49 1.36 2.93
CA TYR A 97 -0.13 0.59 4.00
C TYR A 97 -1.55 1.03 4.38
N ASN A 98 -1.93 2.25 4.02
CA ASN A 98 -3.30 2.78 4.14
C ASN A 98 -4.18 2.40 2.94
N VAL A 99 -3.58 1.90 1.86
CA VAL A 99 -4.30 1.56 0.63
C VAL A 99 -4.48 0.05 0.53
N ARG A 100 -5.68 -0.37 0.13
CA ARG A 100 -6.00 -1.76 -0.17
C ARG A 100 -6.30 -1.87 -1.66
N CYS A 101 -5.27 -2.26 -2.41
CA CYS A 101 -5.36 -2.24 -3.86
C CYS A 101 -6.38 -3.28 -4.37
N GLY A 102 -7.43 -2.81 -5.06
CA GLY A 102 -8.47 -3.68 -5.60
C GLY A 102 -9.60 -4.05 -4.64
N SER A 103 -9.61 -3.54 -3.41
CA SER A 103 -10.82 -3.56 -2.56
C SER A 103 -11.45 -2.16 -2.51
N PRO A 104 -12.65 -1.96 -3.09
CA PRO A 104 -13.37 -0.69 -3.02
C PRO A 104 -14.07 -0.47 -1.66
N LEU A 105 -13.97 -1.43 -0.74
CA LEU A 105 -14.56 -1.36 0.60
C LEU A 105 -13.48 -1.72 1.61
N GLU A 106 -13.09 -0.77 2.46
CA GLU A 106 -12.61 -1.05 3.80
C GLU A 106 -12.71 0.22 4.65
N ASP A 107 -13.95 0.58 5.01
CA ASP A 107 -14.28 1.40 6.18
C ASP A 107 -15.66 0.99 6.76
N LEU A 108 -16.09 -0.27 6.53
CA LEU A 108 -17.23 -0.87 7.26
C LEU A 108 -16.76 -2.06 8.10
#